data_AF-A0A8M1K7X7-F1
#
_entry.id   AF-A0A8M1K7X7-F1
#
_cell.length_a   1.000
_cell.length_b   1.000
_cell.length_c   1.000
_cell.angle_alpha   90.00
_cell.angle_beta   90.00
_cell.angle_gamma   90.00
#
_symmetry.space_group_name_H-M   'P 1'
#
loop_
_entity.id
_entity.type
_entity.pdbx_description
1 polymer ?
#
loop_
_entity_poly.entity_id
_entity_poly.type
_entity_poly.pdbx_seq_one_letter_code
_entity_poly.pdbx_strand_id
1 'polypeptide(L)'
;MKVVLQLKRVGRVWQDVLPVNIYCKAMGTLLNTAISELIARILALEDISSEEANFLHGLFEHILVQGPQVFTPVLEEKENRRYQEEVSVYVTKWMAFKELAMVLLANLNDILNRWAESKGPLALAFSYNEVKGLIRALFQIMDRRAAALAQIGPSF
;
A
#
# COMPACT_ATOMS: atom_id res chain seq x y z
N MET A 1 3.73 13.59 2.66
CA MET A 1 3.00 12.91 3.76
C MET A 1 3.74 13.09 5.09
N LYS A 2 3.06 13.50 6.18
CA LYS A 2 3.73 13.87 7.46
C LYS A 2 4.55 12.71 8.09
N VAL A 3 4.09 11.46 7.99
CA VAL A 3 4.73 10.30 8.64
C VAL A 3 6.15 10.06 8.13
N VAL A 4 6.36 9.98 6.82
CA VAL A 4 7.70 9.76 6.24
C VAL A 4 8.65 10.91 6.58
N LEU A 5 8.15 12.15 6.62
CA LEU A 5 8.94 13.30 7.04
C LEU A 5 9.37 13.21 8.51
N GLN A 6 8.50 12.74 9.41
CA GLN A 6 8.89 12.51 10.81
C GLN A 6 9.90 11.38 10.93
N LEU A 7 9.75 10.28 10.18
CA LEU A 7 10.72 9.19 10.17
C LEU A 7 12.10 9.66 9.71
N LYS A 8 12.18 10.46 8.64
CA LYS A 8 13.45 11.07 8.19
C LYS A 8 14.08 11.96 9.25
N ARG A 9 13.29 12.70 10.03
CA ARG A 9 13.80 13.54 11.13
C ARG A 9 14.40 12.70 12.26
N VAL A 10 13.68 11.66 12.69
CA VAL A 10 14.16 10.72 13.72
C VAL A 10 15.41 9.98 13.23
N GLY A 11 15.42 9.57 11.96
CA GLY A 11 16.54 8.91 11.32
C GLY A 11 17.85 9.71 11.42
N ARG A 12 17.82 11.03 11.26
CA ARG A 12 19.03 11.86 11.40
C ARG A 12 19.63 11.87 12.80
N VAL A 13 18.82 11.66 13.84
CA VAL A 13 19.33 11.55 15.22
C VAL A 13 19.89 10.15 15.47
N TRP A 14 19.27 9.13 14.89
CA TRP A 14 19.63 7.74 15.15
C TRP A 14 20.82 7.24 14.34
N GLN A 15 21.09 7.81 13.16
CA GLN A 15 22.22 7.42 12.32
C GLN A 15 23.58 7.54 13.04
N ASP A 16 23.71 8.54 13.92
CA ASP A 16 24.96 8.83 14.64
C ASP A 16 25.06 8.09 15.99
N VAL A 17 24.01 7.36 16.38
CA VAL A 17 23.89 6.72 17.71
C VAL A 17 23.73 5.20 17.59
N LEU A 18 23.00 4.73 16.58
CA LEU A 18 22.65 3.32 16.42
C LEU A 18 23.56 2.63 15.40
N PRO A 19 24.00 1.39 15.68
CA PRO A 19 24.57 0.52 14.65
C PRO A 19 23.59 0.33 13.49
N VAL A 20 24.11 0.22 12.27
CA VAL A 20 23.33 0.17 11.02
C VAL A 20 22.22 -0.88 11.04
N ASN A 21 22.50 -2.09 11.54
CA ASN A 21 21.51 -3.16 11.62
C ASN A 21 20.35 -2.82 12.58
N ILE A 22 20.63 -2.15 13.69
CA ILE A 22 19.62 -1.71 14.66
C ILE A 22 18.80 -0.56 14.08
N TYR A 23 19.46 0.40 13.40
CA TYR A 23 18.81 1.49 12.69
C TYR A 23 17.80 0.97 11.67
N CYS A 24 18.23 0.09 10.75
CA CYS A 24 17.38 -0.41 9.68
C CYS A 24 16.20 -1.21 10.24
N LYS A 25 16.44 -2.02 11.27
CA LYS A 25 15.36 -2.76 11.95
C LYS A 25 14.36 -1.81 12.63
N ALA A 26 14.83 -0.77 13.31
CA ALA A 26 13.97 0.19 13.98
C ALA A 26 13.14 1.02 12.98
N MET A 27 13.77 1.58 11.94
CA MET A 27 13.07 2.30 10.87
C MET A 27 12.09 1.40 10.12
N GLY A 28 12.49 0.18 9.78
CA GLY A 28 11.62 -0.80 9.14
C GLY A 28 10.40 -1.14 9.99
N THR A 29 10.57 -1.32 11.30
CA THR A 29 9.45 -1.59 12.22
C THR A 29 8.47 -0.42 12.26
N LEU A 30 8.96 0.82 12.34
CA LEU A 30 8.11 2.01 12.35
C LEU A 30 7.36 2.18 11.02
N LEU A 31 8.05 2.04 9.89
CA LEU A 31 7.42 2.13 8.57
C LEU A 31 6.41 1.00 8.36
N ASN A 32 6.74 -0.22 8.79
CA ASN A 32 5.84 -1.37 8.74
C ASN A 32 4.57 -1.14 9.55
N THR A 33 4.69 -0.53 10.73
CA THR A 33 3.54 -0.21 11.59
C THR A 33 2.61 0.78 10.90
N ALA A 34 3.17 1.87 10.34
CA ALA A 34 2.40 2.85 9.60
C ALA A 34 1.69 2.26 8.36
N ILE A 35 2.38 1.40 7.62
CA ILE A 35 1.83 0.73 6.43
C ILE A 35 0.74 -0.27 6.83
N SER A 36 0.95 -1.04 7.90
CA SER A 36 -0.04 -2.01 8.38
C SER A 36 -1.34 -1.31 8.76
N GLU A 37 -1.25 -0.18 9.45
CA GLU A 37 -2.40 0.65 9.82
C GLU A 37 -3.12 1.22 8.59
N LEU A 38 -2.37 1.71 7.59
CA LEU A 38 -2.98 2.22 6.35
C LEU A 38 -3.72 1.11 5.59
N ILE A 39 -3.12 -0.07 5.46
CA ILE A 39 -3.75 -1.24 4.85
C ILE A 39 -5.04 -1.58 5.60
N ALA A 40 -4.99 -1.71 6.92
CA ALA A 40 -6.15 -2.05 7.74
C ALA A 40 -7.30 -1.04 7.58
N ARG A 41 -6.99 0.26 7.54
CA ARG A 41 -8.00 1.31 7.31
C ARG A 41 -8.67 1.20 5.96
N ILE A 42 -7.93 0.92 4.90
CA ILE A 42 -8.50 0.76 3.56
C ILE A 42 -9.36 -0.50 3.49
N LEU A 43 -8.90 -1.61 4.06
CA LEU A 43 -9.67 -2.87 4.11
C LEU A 43 -10.98 -2.73 4.90
N ALA A 44 -11.07 -1.75 5.79
CA ALA A 44 -12.28 -1.45 6.55
C ALA A 44 -13.26 -0.51 5.83
N LEU A 45 -12.90 0.05 4.67
CA LEU A 45 -13.81 0.88 3.88
C LEU A 45 -14.85 0.01 3.17
N GLU A 46 -16.13 0.35 3.34
CA GLU A 46 -17.24 -0.39 2.73
C GLU A 46 -17.51 0.02 1.27
N ASP A 47 -17.23 1.28 0.93
CA ASP A 47 -17.39 1.86 -0.40
C ASP A 47 -16.19 2.79 -0.68
N ILE A 48 -15.64 2.71 -1.87
CA ILE A 48 -14.51 3.52 -2.33
C ILE A 48 -14.87 4.05 -3.71
N SER A 49 -15.15 5.36 -3.78
CA SER A 49 -15.38 6.02 -5.06
C SER A 49 -14.12 6.05 -5.92
N SER A 50 -14.29 6.22 -7.24
CA SER A 50 -13.15 6.34 -8.16
C SER A 50 -12.25 7.53 -7.82
N GLU A 51 -12.81 8.61 -7.27
CA GLU A 51 -12.02 9.78 -6.83
C GLU A 51 -11.18 9.44 -5.59
N GLU A 52 -11.77 8.78 -4.59
CA GLU A 52 -11.06 8.32 -3.40
C GLU A 52 -9.98 7.29 -3.74
N ALA A 53 -10.26 6.35 -4.65
CA ALA A 53 -9.27 5.37 -5.12
C ALA A 53 -8.05 6.05 -5.76
N ASN A 54 -8.27 7.06 -6.62
CA ASN A 54 -7.19 7.85 -7.21
C ASN A 54 -6.40 8.65 -6.16
N PHE A 55 -7.10 9.25 -5.20
CA PHE A 55 -6.44 9.99 -4.12
C PHE A 55 -5.59 9.07 -3.23
N LEU A 56 -6.13 7.92 -2.81
CA LEU A 56 -5.43 6.89 -2.03
C LEU A 56 -4.22 6.35 -2.80
N HIS A 57 -4.37 6.10 -4.09
CA HIS A 57 -3.25 5.69 -4.95
C HIS A 57 -2.12 6.73 -4.95
N GLY A 58 -2.43 8.01 -5.13
CA GLY A 58 -1.41 9.07 -5.09
C GLY A 58 -0.69 9.17 -3.74
N LEU A 59 -1.41 8.95 -2.62
CA LEU A 59 -0.79 8.84 -1.30
C LEU A 59 0.14 7.63 -1.21
N PHE A 60 -0.27 6.50 -1.78
CA PHE A 60 0.47 5.25 -1.77
C PHE A 60 1.74 5.35 -2.60
N GLU A 61 1.67 5.91 -3.80
CA GLU A 61 2.85 6.19 -4.63
C GLU A 61 3.87 7.06 -3.91
N HIS A 62 3.40 8.10 -3.20
CA HIS A 62 4.31 8.94 -2.42
C HIS A 62 5.02 8.14 -1.32
N ILE A 63 4.33 7.22 -0.64
CA ILE A 63 4.96 6.33 0.36
C ILE A 63 5.90 5.33 -0.32
N LEU A 64 5.53 4.79 -1.48
CA LEU A 64 6.36 3.83 -2.22
C LEU A 64 7.70 4.44 -2.65
N VAL A 65 7.69 5.72 -3.03
CA VAL A 65 8.89 6.46 -3.42
C VAL A 65 9.68 6.96 -2.21
N GLN A 66 9.01 7.50 -1.19
CA GLN A 66 9.68 8.16 -0.07
C GLN A 66 10.01 7.22 1.10
N GLY A 67 9.28 6.12 1.23
CA GLY A 67 9.47 5.09 2.25
C GLY A 67 10.88 4.51 2.23
N PRO A 68 11.40 4.05 1.09
CA PRO A 68 12.79 3.58 0.99
C PRO A 68 13.82 4.61 1.46
N GLN A 69 13.54 5.90 1.24
CA GLN A 69 14.44 6.98 1.61
C GLN A 69 14.52 7.24 3.12
N VAL A 70 13.79 6.51 3.96
CA VAL A 70 14.01 6.55 5.42
C VAL A 70 15.18 5.67 5.85
N PHE A 71 15.65 4.77 4.98
CA PHE A 71 16.79 3.90 5.25
C PHE A 71 18.09 4.63 4.90
N THR A 72 18.53 5.50 5.81
CA THR A 72 19.81 6.23 5.71
C THR A 72 20.66 5.97 6.96
N PRO A 73 21.11 4.72 7.19
CA PRO A 73 21.86 4.38 8.39
C PRO A 73 23.28 4.97 8.44
N VAL A 74 23.84 5.42 7.32
CA VAL A 74 25.18 6.04 7.26
C VAL A 74 25.12 7.43 6.62
N LEU A 75 26.10 8.27 6.96
CA LEU A 75 26.19 9.65 6.45
C LEU A 75 26.48 9.72 4.94
N GLU A 76 27.24 8.75 4.41
CA GLU A 76 27.54 8.70 2.99
C GLU A 76 26.34 8.18 2.19
N GLU A 77 25.63 9.10 1.54
CA GLU A 77 24.37 8.80 0.83
C GLU A 77 24.50 7.68 -0.21
N LYS A 78 25.67 7.55 -0.86
CA LYS A 78 25.93 6.53 -1.87
C LYS A 78 25.89 5.12 -1.29
N GLU A 79 26.31 4.94 -0.03
CA GLU A 79 26.32 3.65 0.64
C GLU A 79 24.94 3.23 1.15
N ASN A 80 23.99 4.17 1.22
CA ASN A 80 22.64 3.89 1.69
C ASN A 80 21.79 3.13 0.67
N ARG A 81 22.14 3.18 -0.61
CA ARG A 81 21.32 2.63 -1.71
C ARG A 81 20.90 1.17 -1.48
N ARG A 82 21.81 0.32 -1.00
CA ARG A 82 21.52 -1.10 -0.69
C ARG A 82 20.36 -1.27 0.29
N TYR A 83 20.28 -0.44 1.33
CA TYR A 83 19.24 -0.53 2.35
C TYR A 83 17.89 -0.03 1.83
N GLN A 84 17.91 0.92 0.89
CA GLN A 84 16.71 1.44 0.23
C GLN A 84 16.15 0.44 -0.78
N GLU A 85 17.00 -0.40 -1.38
CA GLU A 85 16.57 -1.49 -2.27
C GLU A 85 16.01 -2.68 -1.46
N GLU A 86 16.55 -2.94 -0.28
CA GLU A 86 16.16 -4.04 0.62
C GLU A 86 14.99 -3.71 1.57
N VAL A 87 14.14 -2.73 1.25
CA VAL A 87 13.05 -2.31 2.15
C VAL A 87 12.12 -3.46 2.53
N SER A 88 11.84 -4.39 1.61
CA SER A 88 11.00 -5.57 1.88
C SER A 88 11.60 -6.51 2.93
N VAL A 89 12.92 -6.47 3.18
CA VAL A 89 13.58 -7.25 4.24
C VAL A 89 13.18 -6.72 5.61
N TYR A 90 13.07 -5.40 5.74
CA TYR A 90 12.79 -4.73 7.02
C TYR A 90 11.31 -4.40 7.22
N VAL A 91 10.53 -4.36 6.14
CA VAL A 91 9.11 -3.96 6.13
C VAL A 91 8.27 -5.12 5.60
N THR A 92 7.81 -5.97 6.50
CA THR A 92 7.07 -7.20 6.16
C THR A 92 5.82 -6.95 5.31
N LYS A 93 5.08 -5.87 5.55
CA LYS A 93 3.87 -5.50 4.78
C LYS A 93 4.15 -4.74 3.48
N TRP A 94 5.42 -4.56 3.08
CA TRP A 94 5.77 -3.78 1.90
C TRP A 94 5.19 -4.34 0.60
N MET A 95 5.25 -5.65 0.41
CA MET A 95 4.68 -6.28 -0.79
C MET A 95 3.16 -6.20 -0.80
N ALA A 96 2.51 -6.44 0.33
CA ALA A 96 1.06 -6.26 0.45
C ALA A 96 0.62 -4.82 0.15
N PHE A 97 1.41 -3.84 0.59
CA PHE A 97 1.16 -2.42 0.29
C PHE A 97 1.26 -2.11 -1.21
N LYS A 98 2.27 -2.66 -1.90
CA LYS A 98 2.40 -2.56 -3.36
C LYS A 98 1.23 -3.19 -4.10
N GLU A 99 0.79 -4.37 -3.67
CA GLU A 99 -0.37 -5.03 -4.24
C GLU A 99 -1.64 -4.21 -4.04
N LEU A 100 -1.86 -3.66 -2.84
CA LEU A 100 -3.01 -2.80 -2.57
C LEU A 100 -3.01 -1.53 -3.42
N ALA A 101 -1.85 -0.87 -3.58
CA ALA A 101 -1.72 0.28 -4.48
C ALA A 101 -2.19 -0.08 -5.89
N MET A 102 -1.74 -1.22 -6.43
CA MET A 102 -2.13 -1.69 -7.75
C MET A 102 -3.65 -1.99 -7.82
N VAL A 103 -4.22 -2.63 -6.79
CA VAL A 103 -5.66 -2.96 -6.74
C VAL A 103 -6.55 -1.71 -6.80
N LEU A 104 -6.15 -0.60 -6.16
CA LEU A 104 -6.96 0.63 -6.13
C LEU A 104 -7.28 1.18 -7.53
N LEU A 105 -6.41 0.96 -8.53
CA LEU A 105 -6.63 1.41 -9.92
C LEU A 105 -6.84 0.26 -10.91
N ALA A 106 -6.85 -0.99 -10.43
CA ALA A 106 -7.02 -2.16 -11.28
C ALA A 106 -8.48 -2.36 -11.69
N ASN A 107 -8.69 -2.88 -12.90
CA ASN A 107 -9.99 -3.44 -13.26
C ASN A 107 -10.15 -4.86 -12.67
N LEU A 108 -11.36 -5.41 -12.75
CA LEU A 108 -11.67 -6.72 -12.17
C LEU A 108 -10.80 -7.85 -12.77
N ASN A 109 -10.51 -7.80 -14.07
CA ASN A 109 -9.68 -8.83 -14.72
C ASN A 109 -8.25 -8.80 -14.19
N ASP A 110 -7.66 -7.61 -14.01
CA ASP A 110 -6.32 -7.47 -13.44
C ASP A 110 -6.26 -8.00 -12.00
N ILE A 111 -7.29 -7.74 -11.19
CA ILE A 111 -7.40 -8.27 -9.82
C ILE A 111 -7.47 -9.81 -9.84
N LEU A 112 -8.28 -10.40 -10.72
CA LEU A 112 -8.41 -11.85 -10.86
C LEU A 112 -7.10 -12.50 -11.35
N ASN A 113 -6.42 -11.87 -12.32
CA ASN A 113 -5.12 -12.31 -12.81
C ASN A 113 -4.06 -12.28 -11.70
N ARG A 114 -4.06 -11.25 -10.85
CA ARG A 114 -3.12 -11.13 -9.72
C ARG A 114 -3.48 -12.06 -8.55
N TRP A 115 -4.73 -12.47 -8.43
CA TRP A 115 -5.17 -13.53 -7.52
C TRP A 115 -4.70 -14.92 -7.97
N ALA A 116 -4.76 -15.20 -9.29
CA ALA A 116 -4.31 -16.44 -9.93
C ALA A 116 -4.70 -17.71 -9.16
N GLU A 117 -6.00 -17.92 -8.95
CA GLU A 117 -6.54 -19.09 -8.24
C GLU A 117 -5.93 -19.31 -6.84
N SER A 118 -5.71 -18.22 -6.10
CA SER A 118 -5.11 -18.20 -4.75
C SER A 118 -3.61 -18.50 -4.71
N LYS A 119 -2.92 -18.45 -5.85
CA LYS A 119 -1.47 -18.66 -5.96
C LYS A 119 -0.70 -17.41 -6.39
N GLY A 120 -1.42 -16.35 -6.74
CA GLY A 120 -0.84 -15.12 -7.24
C GLY A 120 -0.33 -14.20 -6.13
N PRO A 121 0.39 -13.13 -6.50
CA PRO A 121 0.97 -12.17 -5.55
C PRO A 121 -0.09 -11.54 -4.63
N LEU A 122 -1.31 -11.35 -5.13
CA LEU A 122 -2.40 -10.80 -4.31
C LEU A 122 -2.86 -11.79 -3.23
N ALA A 123 -2.87 -13.08 -3.53
CA ALA A 123 -3.26 -14.14 -2.59
C ALA A 123 -2.19 -14.40 -1.52
N LEU A 124 -0.91 -14.10 -1.84
CA LEU A 124 0.17 -14.10 -0.85
C LEU A 124 0.09 -12.88 0.09
N ALA A 125 -0.46 -11.78 -0.39
CA ALA A 125 -0.57 -10.53 0.36
C ALA A 125 -1.81 -10.44 1.25
N PHE A 126 -2.94 -11.00 0.80
CA PHE A 126 -4.25 -10.84 1.41
C PHE A 126 -5.04 -12.15 1.43
N SER A 127 -5.89 -12.30 2.44
CA SER A 127 -6.86 -13.38 2.51
C SER A 127 -7.98 -13.20 1.47
N TYR A 128 -8.66 -14.31 1.17
CA TYR A 128 -9.83 -14.31 0.29
C TYR A 128 -10.90 -13.29 0.72
N ASN A 129 -11.17 -13.18 2.03
CA ASN A 129 -12.19 -12.27 2.54
C ASN A 129 -11.79 -10.79 2.37
N GLU A 130 -10.52 -10.46 2.56
CA GLU A 130 -10.00 -9.10 2.35
C GLU A 130 -10.10 -8.72 0.87
N VAL A 131 -9.67 -9.60 -0.04
CA VAL A 131 -9.78 -9.35 -1.50
C VAL A 131 -11.23 -9.21 -1.93
N LYS A 132 -12.12 -10.08 -1.42
CA LYS A 132 -13.57 -10.00 -1.67
C LYS A 132 -14.16 -8.68 -1.16
N GLY A 133 -13.71 -8.21 0.01
CA GLY A 133 -14.09 -6.91 0.56
C GLY A 133 -13.66 -5.76 -0.34
N LEU A 134 -12.41 -5.76 -0.78
CA LEU A 134 -11.86 -4.75 -1.68
C LEU A 134 -12.60 -4.68 -3.02
N ILE A 135 -12.89 -5.83 -3.65
CA ILE A 135 -13.66 -5.88 -4.89
C ILE A 135 -15.05 -5.27 -4.67
N ARG A 136 -15.71 -5.57 -3.53
CA ARG A 136 -17.01 -4.96 -3.24
C ARG A 136 -16.89 -3.45 -3.06
N ALA A 137 -15.92 -3.00 -2.28
CA ALA A 137 -15.74 -1.58 -1.99
C ALA A 137 -15.45 -0.77 -3.26
N LEU A 138 -14.64 -1.30 -4.19
CA LEU A 138 -14.23 -0.59 -5.41
C LEU A 138 -15.29 -0.60 -6.52
N PHE A 139 -16.11 -1.65 -6.61
CA PHE A 139 -17.03 -1.86 -7.74
C PHE A 139 -18.51 -1.60 -7.38
N GLN A 140 -18.86 -1.39 -6.09
CA GLN A 140 -20.24 -1.19 -5.64
C GLN A 140 -20.96 -0.02 -6.32
N ILE A 141 -20.28 1.12 -6.54
CA ILE A 141 -20.89 2.29 -7.18
C ILE A 141 -21.23 2.01 -8.64
N MET A 142 -20.42 1.22 -9.35
CA MET A 142 -20.70 0.82 -10.73
C MET A 142 -21.94 -0.07 -10.81
N ASP A 143 -22.09 -1.02 -9.87
CA ASP A 143 -23.27 -1.89 -9.78
C ASP A 143 -24.54 -1.08 -9.48
N ARG A 144 -24.47 -0.14 -8.51
CA ARG A 144 -25.62 0.73 -8.17
C ARG A 144 -26.01 1.64 -9.33
N ARG A 145 -25.05 2.23 -10.04
CA ARG A 145 -25.31 3.05 -11.23
C ARG A 145 -25.91 2.24 -12.37
N ALA A 146 -25.37 1.06 -12.66
CA ALA A 146 -25.92 0.17 -13.68
C ALA A 146 -27.36 -0.25 -13.36
N ALA A 147 -27.63 -0.60 -12.09
CA ALA A 147 -28.96 -0.97 -11.63
C ALA A 147 -29.97 0.19 -11.69
N ALA A 148 -29.56 1.42 -11.38
CA ALA A 148 -30.40 2.60 -11.51
C ALA A 148 -30.71 2.93 -12.98
N LEU A 149 -29.71 2.84 -13.87
CA LEU A 149 -29.88 3.04 -15.31
C LEU A 149 -30.82 1.98 -15.93
N ALA A 150 -30.73 0.72 -15.50
CA ALA A 150 -31.63 -0.33 -15.94
C ALA A 150 -33.10 -0.10 -15.53
N GLN A 151 -33.35 0.62 -14.42
CA GLN A 151 -34.70 0.93 -13.94
C GLN A 151 -35.37 2.09 -14.70
N ILE A 152 -34.58 2.98 -15.32
CA ILE A 152 -35.09 4.15 -16.06
C ILE A 152 -34.97 4.00 -17.59
N GLY A 153 -34.25 2.99 -18.07
CA GLY A 153 -34.17 2.66 -19.49
C GLY A 153 -35.52 2.13 -20.02
N PRO A 154 -35.88 2.41 -21.28
CA PRO A 154 -37.15 1.95 -21.83
C PRO A 154 -37.21 0.43 -21.80
N SER A 155 -38.26 -0.12 -21.17
CA SER A 155 -38.62 -1.53 -21.30
C SER A 155 -39.03 -1.77 -22.75
N PHE A 156 -38.25 -2.54 -23.50
CA PHE A 156 -38.65 -3.07 -24.80
C PHE A 156 -39.57 -4.27 -24.62
#